data_AF-A0A7X3UTY8-F1
#
_entry.id   AF-A0A7X3UTY8-F1
#
_cell.length_a   1.000
_cell.length_b   1.000
_cell.length_c   1.000
_cell.angle_alpha   90.00
_cell.angle_beta   90.00
_cell.angle_gamma   90.00
#
_symmetry.space_group_name_H-M   'P 1'
#
loop_
_entity.id
_entity.type
_entity.pdbx_description
1 polymer ?
#
loop_
_entity_poly.entity_id
_entity_poly.type
_entity_poly.pdbx_seq_one_letter_code
_entity_poly.pdbx_strand_id
1 'polypeptide(L)'
;MKSQILFPVVMLVMVCVFVSDRVLANVQYLTDPAVFSTLRAANTIYVDVQASTWKTRGRLLWDAPADIRTKLVAVGFEIVREKNQPHALTLTGSYEETRGRQFGINRYGTVLTGTFRIEHHEKGPLFEITIQEKATLTPLGTLPYLDSLHNFLTNPYYHFLGEIVDGQIHRNQDAHRVFLKELRAKVAHEALPKVSDNSDWLPEGIHSMQQAHTLYEPVAARRTIEEFVQAKDERIVDLLPDLLKHPDVYVKVRSVEAFGDFDVTDALPLLRDLEENATDVEVKHAAAATISRMAGISP
;
A
#
# COMPACT_ATOMS: atom_id res chain seq x y z
N MET A 1 35.76 6.43 63.40
CA MET A 1 34.44 6.05 62.84
C MET A 1 34.48 6.33 61.35
N LYS A 2 34.58 5.29 60.51
CA LYS A 2 34.64 5.41 59.04
C LYS A 2 33.21 5.44 58.50
N SER A 3 32.84 6.51 57.81
CA SER A 3 31.55 6.62 57.10
C SER A 3 31.69 5.99 55.73
N GLN A 4 30.92 4.92 55.48
CA GLN A 4 30.77 4.27 54.18
C GLN A 4 29.66 4.98 53.41
N ILE A 5 30.01 5.53 52.25
CA ILE A 5 29.08 6.10 51.28
C ILE A 5 28.60 4.95 50.39
N LEU A 6 27.33 4.60 50.51
CA LEU A 6 26.63 3.61 49.69
C LEU A 6 26.15 4.31 48.41
N PHE A 7 26.72 3.96 47.25
CA PHE A 7 26.19 4.36 45.96
C PHE A 7 25.07 3.40 45.53
N PRO A 8 23.88 3.87 45.11
CA PRO A 8 22.88 3.00 44.51
C PRO A 8 23.22 2.78 43.03
N VAL A 9 23.44 1.52 42.66
CA VAL A 9 23.49 1.06 41.26
C VAL A 9 22.05 1.06 40.74
N VAL A 10 21.68 2.10 40.01
CA VAL A 10 20.43 2.15 39.25
C VAL A 10 20.62 1.29 38.00
N MET A 11 20.07 0.09 38.02
CA MET A 11 20.04 -0.82 36.88
C MET A 11 18.93 -0.35 35.92
N LEU A 12 19.33 0.38 34.88
CA LEU A 12 18.45 0.81 33.80
C LEU A 12 18.10 -0.42 32.94
N VAL A 13 16.93 -1.01 33.17
CA VAL A 13 16.37 -2.04 32.28
C VAL A 13 15.89 -1.33 31.02
N MET A 14 16.72 -1.35 29.97
CA MET A 14 16.34 -0.95 28.62
C MET A 14 15.36 -2.01 28.08
N VAL A 15 14.06 -1.74 28.24
CA VAL A 15 13.01 -2.50 27.56
C VAL A 15 13.10 -2.12 26.08
N CYS A 16 13.76 -2.97 25.28
CA CYS A 16 13.66 -2.91 23.83
C CYS A 16 12.21 -3.25 23.45
N VAL A 17 11.39 -2.23 23.26
CA VAL A 17 10.13 -2.36 22.54
C VAL A 17 10.51 -2.72 21.10
N PHE A 18 10.25 -3.96 20.70
CA PHE A 18 10.26 -4.36 19.29
C PHE A 18 9.14 -3.62 18.58
N VAL A 19 9.43 -2.39 18.12
CA VAL A 19 8.57 -1.71 17.14
C VAL A 19 8.61 -2.58 15.89
N SER A 20 7.47 -3.12 15.50
CA SER A 20 7.33 -3.94 14.29
C SER A 20 7.79 -3.11 13.09
N ASP A 21 8.88 -3.55 12.47
CA ASP A 21 9.69 -2.89 11.43
C ASP A 21 9.00 -2.79 10.05
N ARG A 22 7.68 -2.60 10.02
CA ARG A 22 6.89 -2.53 8.78
C ARG A 22 6.18 -1.18 8.68
N VAL A 23 6.95 -0.11 8.53
CA VAL A 23 6.40 1.12 7.94
C VAL A 23 6.31 0.88 6.44
N LEU A 24 5.10 0.82 5.88
CA LEU A 24 4.92 0.55 4.45
C LEU A 24 5.43 1.69 3.56
N ALA A 25 5.35 2.94 4.04
CA ALA A 25 6.02 4.07 3.42
C ALA A 25 6.29 5.17 4.43
N ASN A 26 7.33 5.96 4.17
CA ASN A 26 7.56 7.23 4.84
C ASN A 26 6.99 8.36 3.97
N VAL A 27 5.96 9.04 4.45
CA VAL A 27 5.35 10.20 3.78
C VAL A 27 5.77 11.47 4.51
N GLN A 28 6.54 12.32 3.83
CA GLN A 28 7.02 13.59 4.35
C GLN A 28 6.37 14.76 3.63
N TYR A 29 5.63 15.60 4.35
CA TYR A 29 5.13 16.87 3.83
C TYR A 29 6.24 17.93 3.92
N LEU A 30 6.55 18.56 2.79
CA LEU A 30 7.64 19.52 2.63
C LEU A 30 7.13 20.96 2.59
N THR A 31 5.82 21.15 2.61
CA THR A 31 5.14 22.45 2.58
C THR A 31 4.01 22.52 3.61
N ASP A 32 3.50 23.73 3.84
CA ASP A 32 2.35 23.97 4.72
C ASP A 32 1.06 23.40 4.09
N PRO A 33 0.21 22.68 4.84
CA PRO A 33 -1.11 22.23 4.41
C PRO A 33 -1.98 23.31 3.72
N ALA A 34 -1.83 24.59 4.09
CA ALA A 34 -2.56 25.69 3.47
C ALA A 34 -2.26 25.84 1.97
N VAL A 35 -1.05 25.48 1.52
CA VAL A 35 -0.60 25.62 0.13
C VAL A 35 -1.44 24.75 -0.81
N PHE A 36 -1.83 23.53 -0.39
CA PHE A 36 -2.61 22.59 -1.21
C PHE A 36 -3.96 23.17 -1.66
N SER A 37 -4.56 24.07 -0.88
CA SER A 37 -5.80 24.75 -1.27
C SER A 37 -5.67 25.59 -2.54
N THR A 38 -4.45 26.06 -2.84
CA THR A 38 -4.15 26.90 -4.01
C THR A 38 -3.82 26.09 -5.26
N LEU A 39 -3.64 24.77 -5.13
CA LEU A 39 -3.15 23.89 -6.20
C LEU A 39 -4.27 23.21 -7.00
N ARG A 40 -5.54 23.49 -6.71
CA ARG A 40 -6.70 22.78 -7.28
C ARG A 40 -6.85 22.87 -8.81
N ALA A 41 -6.12 23.76 -9.47
CA ALA A 41 -6.14 23.91 -10.92
C ALA A 41 -4.95 23.20 -11.60
N ALA A 42 -4.06 22.56 -10.84
CA ALA A 42 -2.82 21.98 -11.33
C ALA A 42 -3.04 20.59 -11.96
N ASN A 43 -3.44 20.57 -13.24
CA ASN A 43 -3.77 19.34 -13.95
C ASN A 43 -2.65 18.79 -14.85
N THR A 44 -1.56 19.53 -15.06
CA THR A 44 -0.44 19.15 -15.91
C THR A 44 0.76 18.72 -15.08
N ILE A 45 1.34 17.57 -15.42
CA ILE A 45 2.47 17.00 -14.67
C ILE A 45 3.57 16.48 -15.59
N TYR A 46 4.81 16.86 -15.30
CA TYR A 46 6.01 16.27 -15.90
C TYR A 46 6.55 15.17 -14.98
N VAL A 47 6.98 14.03 -15.54
CA VAL A 47 7.44 12.86 -14.78
C VAL A 47 8.90 12.55 -15.12
N ASP A 48 9.78 12.73 -14.12
CA ASP A 48 11.21 12.48 -14.19
C ASP A 48 11.62 11.45 -13.12
N VAL A 49 11.55 10.18 -13.50
CA VAL A 49 11.87 9.06 -12.62
C VAL A 49 13.09 8.33 -13.15
N GLN A 50 14.14 8.29 -12.34
CA GLN A 50 15.35 7.54 -12.63
C GLN A 50 15.25 6.15 -12.04
N ALA A 51 15.77 5.17 -12.77
CA ALA A 51 15.71 3.78 -12.34
C ALA A 51 17.10 3.13 -12.42
N SER A 52 17.53 2.46 -11.34
CA SER A 52 18.86 1.86 -11.24
C SER A 52 18.81 0.44 -10.67
N THR A 53 19.80 -0.40 -10.99
CA THR A 53 19.89 -1.78 -10.48
C THR A 53 21.32 -2.24 -10.26
N TRP A 54 21.53 -2.97 -9.16
CA TRP A 54 22.80 -3.61 -8.83
C TRP A 54 23.15 -4.83 -9.70
N LYS A 55 22.22 -5.32 -10.53
CA LYS A 55 22.41 -6.52 -11.36
C LYS A 55 23.42 -6.24 -12.47
N THR A 56 24.32 -7.19 -12.72
CA THR A 56 25.45 -7.05 -13.65
C THR A 56 25.07 -6.67 -15.09
N ARG A 57 23.86 -7.04 -15.54
CA ARG A 57 23.37 -6.73 -16.88
C ARG A 57 22.69 -5.35 -16.99
N GLY A 58 22.50 -4.64 -15.88
CA GLY A 58 21.87 -3.31 -15.84
C GLY A 58 20.42 -3.26 -16.30
N ARG A 59 19.80 -4.40 -16.65
CA ARG A 59 18.42 -4.44 -17.13
C ARG A 59 17.43 -4.55 -15.98
N LEU A 60 16.56 -3.57 -15.90
CA LEU A 60 15.35 -3.62 -15.11
C LEU A 60 14.31 -4.49 -15.81
N LEU A 61 13.57 -5.27 -15.03
CA LEU A 61 12.45 -6.06 -15.54
C LEU A 61 11.12 -5.30 -15.48
N TRP A 62 11.13 -4.12 -14.86
CA TRP A 62 9.97 -3.27 -14.64
C TRP A 62 10.26 -1.84 -15.11
N ASP A 63 9.30 -1.24 -15.82
CA ASP A 63 9.35 0.15 -16.29
C ASP A 63 8.55 1.05 -15.33
N ALA A 64 9.19 1.41 -14.21
CA ALA A 64 8.57 2.27 -13.20
C ALA A 64 8.11 3.63 -13.76
N PRO A 65 8.88 4.34 -14.60
CA PRO A 65 8.41 5.59 -15.22
C PRO A 65 7.11 5.44 -16.03
N ALA A 66 6.99 4.38 -16.85
CA ALA A 66 5.79 4.16 -17.65
C ALA A 66 4.56 3.82 -16.79
N ASP A 67 4.73 3.00 -15.75
CA ASP A 67 3.65 2.66 -14.82
C ASP A 67 3.15 3.88 -14.05
N ILE A 68 4.06 4.73 -13.54
CA ILE A 68 3.70 5.95 -12.81
C ILE A 68 2.91 6.91 -13.72
N ARG A 69 3.33 7.09 -14.98
CA ARG A 69 2.57 7.89 -15.95
C ARG A 69 1.17 7.33 -16.16
N THR A 70 1.04 6.01 -16.27
CA THR A 70 -0.26 5.34 -16.44
C THR A 70 -1.18 5.61 -15.25
N LYS A 71 -0.67 5.52 -14.01
CA LYS A 71 -1.42 5.84 -12.79
C LYS A 71 -1.89 7.29 -12.74
N LEU A 72 -1.02 8.23 -13.13
CA LEU A 72 -1.36 9.66 -13.17
C LEU A 72 -2.41 9.99 -14.25
N VAL A 73 -2.31 9.37 -15.43
CA VAL A 73 -3.33 9.51 -16.49
C VAL A 73 -4.67 8.94 -16.05
N ALA A 74 -4.68 7.80 -15.34
CA ALA A 74 -5.91 7.15 -14.88
C ALA A 74 -6.75 8.05 -13.96
N VAL A 75 -6.11 8.95 -13.21
CA VAL A 75 -6.79 9.92 -12.32
C VAL A 75 -7.02 11.29 -12.98
N GLY A 76 -6.64 11.46 -14.24
CA GLY A 76 -6.97 12.65 -15.04
C GLY A 76 -5.86 13.69 -15.21
N PHE A 77 -4.61 13.41 -14.82
CA PHE A 77 -3.50 14.32 -15.12
C PHE A 77 -3.11 14.27 -16.60
N GLU A 78 -2.77 15.43 -17.15
CA GLU A 78 -2.15 15.56 -18.47
C GLU A 78 -0.62 15.42 -18.35
N ILE A 79 -0.06 14.38 -18.97
CA ILE A 79 1.37 14.10 -18.91
C ILE A 79 2.12 14.94 -19.94
N VAL A 80 2.98 15.81 -19.42
CA VAL A 80 3.91 16.61 -20.22
C VAL A 80 5.17 15.78 -20.50
N ARG A 81 5.59 15.75 -21.77
CA ARG A 81 6.71 14.88 -22.20
C ARG A 81 8.09 15.53 -22.02
N GLU A 82 8.15 16.85 -22.19
CA GLU A 82 9.41 17.59 -22.15
C GLU A 82 9.44 18.50 -20.94
N LYS A 83 10.56 18.50 -20.21
CA LYS A 83 10.75 19.33 -19.02
C LYS A 83 10.54 20.82 -19.27
N ASN A 84 10.78 21.29 -20.49
CA ASN A 84 10.71 22.72 -20.82
C ASN A 84 9.29 23.18 -21.23
N GLN A 85 8.35 22.26 -21.41
CA GLN A 85 6.96 22.61 -21.73
C GLN A 85 6.24 23.12 -20.47
N PRO A 86 5.30 24.06 -20.58
CA PRO A 86 4.55 24.57 -19.43
C PRO A 86 3.81 23.45 -18.71
N HIS A 87 4.07 23.31 -17.41
CA HIS A 87 3.39 22.36 -16.53
C HIS A 87 3.31 22.92 -15.12
N ALA A 88 2.28 22.53 -14.36
CA ALA A 88 2.10 22.98 -12.99
C ALA A 88 2.96 22.16 -12.01
N LEU A 89 3.05 20.85 -12.24
CA LEU A 89 3.66 19.89 -11.32
C LEU A 89 4.82 19.14 -11.96
N THR A 90 5.85 18.85 -11.16
CA THR A 90 6.89 17.88 -11.49
C THR A 90 6.87 16.75 -10.47
N LEU A 91 6.75 15.51 -10.94
CA LEU A 91 7.06 14.32 -10.16
C LEU A 91 8.50 13.94 -10.46
N THR A 92 9.38 14.14 -9.48
CA THR A 92 10.73 13.57 -9.52
C THR A 92 10.78 12.29 -8.72
N GLY A 93 11.59 11.33 -9.12
CA GLY A 93 11.79 10.14 -8.29
C GLY A 93 12.98 9.29 -8.65
N SER A 94 13.34 8.42 -7.72
CA SER A 94 14.32 7.36 -7.91
C SER A 94 13.70 6.01 -7.58
N TYR A 95 13.91 5.04 -8.46
CA TYR A 95 13.64 3.63 -8.23
C TYR A 95 14.99 2.90 -8.22
N GLU A 96 15.34 2.29 -7.10
CA GLU A 96 16.63 1.66 -6.90
C GLU A 96 16.46 0.19 -6.50
N GLU A 97 17.02 -0.71 -7.31
CA GLU A 97 17.22 -2.08 -6.89
C GLU A 97 18.61 -2.19 -6.25
N THR A 98 18.65 -2.54 -4.97
CA THR A 98 19.89 -2.79 -4.23
C THR A 98 20.03 -4.25 -3.81
N ARG A 99 21.27 -4.68 -3.55
CA ARG A 99 21.56 -6.06 -3.18
C ARG A 99 21.03 -6.32 -1.77
N GLY A 100 20.09 -7.25 -1.66
CA GLY A 100 19.53 -7.69 -0.39
C GLY A 100 20.34 -8.79 0.29
N ARG A 101 19.72 -9.40 1.32
CA ARG A 101 20.33 -10.47 2.12
C ARG A 101 20.70 -11.68 1.26
N GLN A 102 21.85 -12.29 1.57
CA GLN A 102 22.27 -13.54 0.96
C GLN A 102 21.42 -14.71 1.48
N PHE A 103 20.92 -15.55 0.58
CA PHE A 103 20.12 -16.74 0.92
C PHE A 103 20.68 -18.03 0.33
N GLY A 104 21.76 -17.95 -0.45
CA GLY A 104 22.46 -19.12 -0.97
C GLY A 104 23.87 -18.75 -1.44
N ILE A 105 24.64 -19.75 -1.85
CA ILE A 105 25.97 -19.55 -2.44
C ILE A 105 25.81 -18.70 -3.69
N ASN A 106 26.38 -17.49 -3.68
CA ASN A 106 26.25 -16.49 -4.76
C ASN A 106 24.80 -16.11 -5.12
N ARG A 107 23.85 -16.24 -4.19
CA ARG A 107 22.44 -15.85 -4.38
C ARG A 107 22.01 -14.84 -3.33
N TYR A 108 21.53 -13.69 -3.81
CA TYR A 108 21.12 -12.56 -2.99
C TYR A 108 19.68 -12.16 -3.31
N GLY A 109 18.92 -11.79 -2.28
CA GLY A 109 17.64 -11.12 -2.44
C GLY A 109 17.81 -9.75 -3.09
N THR A 110 16.70 -9.09 -3.40
CA THR A 110 16.70 -7.71 -3.89
C THR A 110 15.89 -6.86 -2.92
N VAL A 111 16.39 -5.67 -2.60
CA VAL A 111 15.62 -4.62 -1.92
C VAL A 111 15.26 -3.58 -2.97
N LEU A 112 14.00 -3.23 -3.03
CA LEU A 112 13.46 -2.20 -3.93
C LEU A 112 13.16 -0.96 -3.10
N THR A 113 13.75 0.15 -3.48
CA THR A 113 13.49 1.45 -2.85
C THR A 113 12.94 2.40 -3.90
N GLY A 114 11.82 3.04 -3.62
CA GLY A 114 11.23 4.07 -4.46
C GLY A 114 11.05 5.36 -3.67
N THR A 115 11.65 6.45 -4.11
CA THR A 115 11.43 7.79 -3.55
C THR A 115 10.76 8.64 -4.61
N PHE A 116 9.57 9.17 -4.31
CA PHE A 116 8.76 9.95 -5.22
C PHE A 116 8.44 11.30 -4.59
N ARG A 117 8.87 12.39 -5.21
CA ARG A 117 8.67 13.76 -4.73
C ARG A 117 7.83 14.54 -5.73
N ILE A 118 6.82 15.23 -5.21
CA ILE A 118 5.98 16.14 -5.99
C ILE A 118 6.41 17.57 -5.70
N GLU A 119 6.64 18.33 -6.75
CA GLU A 119 7.01 19.74 -6.70
C GLU A 119 6.06 20.56 -7.57
N HIS A 120 5.63 21.73 -7.09
CA HIS A 120 4.89 22.69 -7.89
C HIS A 120 5.83 23.81 -8.35
N HIS A 121 5.72 24.22 -9.62
CA HIS A 121 6.65 25.17 -10.23
C HIS A 121 6.86 26.46 -9.42
N GLU A 122 5.77 27.01 -8.84
CA GLU A 122 5.82 28.24 -8.05
C GLU A 122 5.93 28.04 -6.54
N LYS A 123 5.49 26.88 -6.02
CA LYS A 123 5.38 26.66 -4.56
C LYS A 123 6.52 25.80 -4.01
N GLY A 124 7.35 25.25 -4.90
CA GLY A 124 8.44 24.36 -4.54
C GLY A 124 7.95 22.96 -4.16
N PRO A 125 8.73 22.23 -3.36
CA PRO A 125 8.41 20.85 -3.01
C PRO A 125 7.18 20.77 -2.10
N LEU A 126 6.27 19.84 -2.41
CA LEU A 126 5.01 19.67 -1.70
C LEU A 126 5.10 18.52 -0.70
N PHE A 127 5.41 17.32 -1.19
CA PHE A 127 5.57 16.12 -0.37
C PHE A 127 6.45 15.09 -1.06
N GLU A 128 6.94 14.15 -0.27
CA GLU A 128 7.76 13.02 -0.69
C GLU A 128 7.22 11.73 -0.08
N ILE A 129 7.22 10.66 -0.88
CA ILE A 129 6.83 9.31 -0.48
C ILE A 129 8.05 8.41 -0.72
N THR A 130 8.54 7.79 0.34
CA THR A 130 9.61 6.78 0.26
C THR A 130 9.07 5.41 0.64
N ILE A 131 9.22 4.45 -0.27
CA ILE A 131 8.76 3.07 -0.16
C ILE A 131 9.97 2.16 -0.21
N GLN A 132 10.04 1.20 0.71
CA GLN A 132 11.11 0.21 0.72
C GLN A 132 10.54 -1.19 0.91
N GLU A 133 10.81 -2.06 -0.05
CA GLU A 133 10.29 -3.43 -0.06
C GLU A 133 11.41 -4.45 -0.23
N LYS A 134 11.24 -5.60 0.43
CA LYS A 134 12.21 -6.68 0.43
C LYS A 134 11.52 -8.02 0.20
N ALA A 135 12.28 -8.97 -0.33
CA ALA A 135 11.80 -10.33 -0.53
C ALA A 135 11.60 -11.03 0.82
N THR A 136 10.52 -11.78 0.93
CA THR A 136 10.33 -12.78 1.97
C THR A 136 11.14 -14.01 1.57
N LEU A 137 12.30 -14.20 2.21
CA LEU A 137 13.17 -15.33 1.92
C LEU A 137 12.54 -16.63 2.42
N THR A 138 11.88 -17.37 1.54
CA THR A 138 11.38 -18.72 1.82
C THR A 138 12.20 -19.75 1.04
N PRO A 139 12.67 -20.86 1.68
CA PRO A 139 13.51 -21.87 1.02
C PRO A 139 12.88 -22.52 -0.23
N LEU A 140 11.55 -22.51 -0.32
CA LEU A 140 10.74 -23.09 -1.40
C LEU A 140 9.95 -22.04 -2.20
N GLY A 141 10.23 -20.75 -1.97
CA GLY A 141 9.39 -19.65 -2.46
C GLY A 141 9.64 -19.19 -3.89
N THR A 142 8.85 -18.18 -4.27
CA THR A 142 9.01 -17.39 -5.49
C THR A 142 10.44 -16.86 -5.62
N LEU A 143 10.87 -16.62 -6.87
CA LEU A 143 12.17 -15.99 -7.12
C LEU A 143 12.24 -14.67 -6.33
N PRO A 144 13.25 -14.46 -5.47
CA PRO A 144 13.27 -13.34 -4.52
C PRO A 144 13.08 -11.97 -5.16
N TYR A 145 13.49 -11.80 -6.42
CA TYR A 145 13.24 -10.56 -7.14
C TYR A 145 11.76 -10.34 -7.46
N LEU A 146 11.06 -11.36 -7.98
CA LEU A 146 9.64 -11.26 -8.32
C LEU A 146 8.80 -11.05 -7.07
N ASP A 147 9.22 -11.62 -5.93
CA ASP A 147 8.59 -11.37 -4.65
C ASP A 147 8.75 -9.90 -4.21
N SER A 148 9.98 -9.36 -4.21
CA SER A 148 10.17 -7.93 -3.91
C SER A 148 9.39 -7.02 -4.85
N LEU A 149 9.36 -7.34 -6.14
CA LEU A 149 8.60 -6.55 -7.12
C LEU A 149 7.10 -6.64 -6.86
N HIS A 150 6.56 -7.83 -6.61
CA HIS A 150 5.17 -8.00 -6.19
C HIS A 150 4.88 -7.15 -4.95
N ASN A 151 5.74 -7.22 -3.93
CA ASN A 151 5.58 -6.43 -2.72
C ASN A 151 5.63 -4.92 -3.01
N PHE A 152 6.48 -4.47 -3.92
CA PHE A 152 6.52 -3.06 -4.32
C PHE A 152 5.25 -2.62 -5.06
N LEU A 153 4.77 -3.41 -6.03
CA LEU A 153 3.58 -3.09 -6.83
C LEU A 153 2.27 -3.15 -6.03
N THR A 154 2.25 -3.93 -4.95
CA THR A 154 1.10 -4.08 -4.04
C THR A 154 1.20 -3.20 -2.79
N ASN A 155 2.30 -2.47 -2.62
CA ASN A 155 2.39 -1.49 -1.55
C ASN A 155 1.33 -0.40 -1.79
N PRO A 156 0.45 -0.07 -0.82
CA PRO A 156 -0.66 0.84 -1.05
C PRO A 156 -0.22 2.24 -1.51
N TYR A 157 0.95 2.71 -1.05
CA TYR A 157 1.48 4.03 -1.44
C TYR A 157 2.00 4.07 -2.88
N TYR A 158 2.45 2.94 -3.44
CA TYR A 158 2.81 2.85 -4.85
C TYR A 158 1.59 2.50 -5.71
N HIS A 159 0.77 1.56 -5.24
CA HIS A 159 -0.41 1.09 -5.94
C HIS A 159 -1.38 2.23 -6.23
N PHE A 160 -1.67 3.07 -5.23
CA PHE A 160 -2.55 4.23 -5.33
C PHE A 160 -1.79 5.55 -5.53
N LEU A 161 -0.57 5.52 -6.09
CA LEU A 161 0.26 6.74 -6.20
C LEU A 161 -0.45 7.86 -6.98
N GLY A 162 -1.14 7.53 -8.07
CA GLY A 162 -1.89 8.52 -8.85
C GLY A 162 -3.02 9.15 -8.03
N GLU A 163 -3.80 8.32 -7.34
CA GLU A 163 -4.92 8.71 -6.52
C GLU A 163 -4.48 9.51 -5.29
N ILE A 164 -3.31 9.19 -4.71
CA ILE A 164 -2.70 9.97 -3.63
C ILE A 164 -2.35 11.36 -4.16
N VAL A 165 -1.71 11.46 -5.33
CA VAL A 165 -1.37 12.76 -5.92
C VAL A 165 -2.64 13.56 -6.22
N ASP A 166 -3.66 12.97 -6.84
CA ASP A 166 -4.96 13.62 -7.07
C ASP A 166 -5.62 14.09 -5.76
N GLY A 167 -5.70 13.19 -4.78
CA GLY A 167 -6.32 13.43 -3.49
C GLY A 167 -5.65 14.59 -2.74
N GLN A 168 -4.32 14.63 -2.74
CA GLN A 168 -3.55 15.69 -2.09
C GLN A 168 -3.70 17.03 -2.82
N ILE A 169 -3.53 17.04 -4.15
CA ILE A 169 -3.52 18.27 -4.95
C ILE A 169 -4.92 18.88 -5.11
N HIS A 170 -5.91 18.08 -5.49
CA HIS A 170 -7.24 18.59 -5.83
C HIS A 170 -8.20 18.61 -4.65
N ARG A 171 -8.03 17.71 -3.68
CA ARG A 171 -9.01 17.45 -2.62
C ARG A 171 -8.49 17.73 -1.22
N ASN A 172 -7.19 18.02 -1.07
CA ASN A 172 -6.53 18.19 0.23
C ASN A 172 -6.81 16.99 1.17
N GLN A 173 -6.68 15.79 0.63
CA GLN A 173 -6.93 14.52 1.33
C GLN A 173 -5.61 13.82 1.67
N ASP A 174 -5.48 13.37 2.92
CA ASP A 174 -4.41 12.47 3.33
C ASP A 174 -4.50 11.11 2.62
N ALA A 175 -3.38 10.38 2.57
CA ALA A 175 -3.29 9.09 1.87
C ALA A 175 -4.32 8.07 2.34
N HIS A 176 -4.62 8.01 3.65
CA HIS A 176 -5.61 7.06 4.17
C HIS A 176 -7.03 7.42 3.73
N ARG A 177 -7.38 8.71 3.62
CA ARG A 177 -8.68 9.10 3.01
C ARG A 177 -8.79 8.62 1.57
N VAL A 178 -7.69 8.72 0.82
CA VAL A 178 -7.63 8.19 -0.54
C VAL A 178 -7.83 6.67 -0.52
N PHE A 179 -7.11 5.95 0.33
CA PHE A 179 -7.26 4.49 0.47
C PHE A 179 -8.70 4.06 0.77
N LEU A 180 -9.38 4.73 1.72
CA LEU A 180 -10.79 4.43 2.03
C LEU A 180 -11.71 4.65 0.84
N LYS A 181 -11.51 5.75 0.12
CA LYS A 181 -12.29 6.06 -1.08
C LYS A 181 -12.11 4.97 -2.14
N GLU A 182 -10.86 4.58 -2.41
CA GLU A 182 -10.56 3.58 -3.45
C GLU A 182 -11.04 2.18 -3.07
N LEU A 183 -10.86 1.75 -1.81
CA LEU A 183 -11.42 0.48 -1.32
C LEU A 183 -12.95 0.46 -1.44
N ARG A 184 -13.63 1.54 -1.02
CA ARG A 184 -15.09 1.63 -1.08
C ARG A 184 -15.61 1.61 -2.52
N ALA A 185 -14.93 2.32 -3.43
CA ALA A 185 -15.31 2.34 -4.84
C ALA A 185 -15.29 0.93 -5.45
N LYS A 186 -14.30 0.12 -5.09
CA LYS A 186 -14.16 -1.26 -5.60
C LYS A 186 -15.27 -2.18 -5.11
N VAL A 187 -15.56 -2.17 -3.81
CA VAL A 187 -16.69 -2.94 -3.25
C VAL A 187 -18.01 -2.55 -3.95
N ALA A 188 -18.22 -1.25 -4.21
CA ALA A 188 -19.40 -0.77 -4.91
C ALA A 188 -19.46 -1.22 -6.38
N HIS A 189 -18.33 -1.22 -7.10
CA HIS A 189 -18.26 -1.68 -8.48
C HIS A 189 -18.54 -3.18 -8.61
N GLU A 190 -18.12 -3.98 -7.63
CA GLU A 190 -18.34 -5.43 -7.62
C GLU A 190 -19.78 -5.81 -7.22
N ALA A 191 -20.47 -4.93 -6.49
CA ALA A 191 -21.88 -5.11 -6.14
C ALA A 191 -22.85 -4.88 -7.31
N LEU A 192 -22.39 -4.30 -8.43
CA LEU A 192 -23.21 -4.16 -9.63
C LEU A 192 -23.36 -5.53 -10.32
N PRO A 193 -24.58 -5.93 -10.73
CA PRO A 193 -24.75 -7.16 -11.49
C PRO A 193 -23.91 -7.06 -12.76
N LYS A 194 -23.08 -8.08 -13.01
CA LYS A 194 -22.39 -8.26 -14.28
C LYS A 194 -23.47 -8.31 -15.36
N VAL A 195 -23.73 -7.18 -16.02
CA VAL A 195 -24.59 -7.15 -17.20
C VAL A 195 -23.95 -8.15 -18.15
N SER A 196 -24.69 -9.21 -18.49
CA SER A 196 -24.27 -10.16 -19.52
C SER A 196 -24.13 -9.37 -20.81
N ASP A 197 -22.92 -8.96 -21.11
CA ASP A 197 -22.62 -8.19 -22.31
C ASP A 197 -22.69 -9.18 -23.47
N ASN A 198 -23.89 -9.31 -24.06
CA ASN A 198 -24.11 -9.93 -25.36
C ASN A 198 -23.52 -9.01 -26.44
N SER A 199 -22.20 -8.81 -26.43
CA SER A 199 -21.48 -8.03 -27.43
C SER A 199 -20.65 -8.97 -28.33
N ASP A 200 -21.36 -9.76 -29.13
CA ASP A 200 -20.89 -10.58 -30.27
C ASP A 200 -20.26 -9.74 -31.43
N TRP A 201 -19.80 -8.52 -31.17
CA TRP A 201 -19.40 -7.56 -32.22
C TRP A 201 -18.10 -6.78 -31.94
N LEU A 202 -17.10 -7.41 -31.33
CA LEU A 202 -15.73 -6.90 -31.39
C LEU A 202 -14.80 -7.98 -31.93
N PRO A 203 -13.95 -7.67 -32.94
CA PRO A 203 -12.99 -8.64 -33.45
C PRO A 203 -12.01 -9.02 -32.34
N GLU A 204 -11.97 -10.31 -32.02
CA GLU A 204 -10.89 -10.97 -31.29
C GLU A 204 -9.54 -10.55 -31.89
N GLY A 205 -8.81 -9.67 -31.18
CA GLY A 205 -7.57 -9.14 -31.75
C GLY A 205 -6.83 -8.08 -30.93
N ILE A 206 -7.33 -7.67 -29.76
CA ILE A 206 -6.51 -6.94 -28.81
C ILE A 206 -6.33 -7.88 -27.62
N HIS A 207 -5.17 -8.53 -27.56
CA HIS A 207 -4.59 -8.98 -26.31
C HIS A 207 -4.38 -7.74 -25.42
N SER A 208 -5.47 -7.21 -24.87
CA SER A 208 -5.42 -6.31 -23.74
C SER A 208 -4.91 -7.18 -22.61
N MET A 209 -3.59 -7.17 -22.41
CA MET A 209 -3.04 -7.62 -21.14
C MET A 209 -3.87 -6.90 -20.09
N GLN A 210 -4.67 -7.64 -19.31
CA GLN A 210 -5.34 -7.09 -18.13
C GLN A 210 -4.31 -6.21 -17.44
N GLN A 211 -4.62 -4.91 -17.32
CA GLN A 211 -3.67 -3.94 -16.79
C GLN A 211 -3.12 -4.51 -15.48
N ALA A 212 -1.80 -4.50 -15.29
CA ALA A 212 -1.17 -5.14 -14.13
C ALA A 212 -1.80 -4.69 -12.79
N HIS A 213 -2.38 -3.47 -12.78
CA HIS A 213 -3.21 -2.94 -11.71
C HIS A 213 -4.33 -3.90 -11.24
N THR A 214 -5.02 -4.59 -12.15
CA THR A 214 -6.17 -5.45 -11.83
C THR A 214 -5.73 -6.78 -11.24
N LEU A 215 -4.55 -7.27 -11.64
CA LEU A 215 -4.00 -8.55 -11.13
C LEU A 215 -3.57 -8.44 -9.66
N TYR A 216 -3.02 -7.28 -9.28
CA TYR A 216 -2.48 -7.04 -7.94
C TYR A 216 -3.50 -6.43 -6.97
N GLU A 217 -4.72 -6.18 -7.44
CA GLU A 217 -5.73 -5.46 -6.68
C GLU A 217 -6.05 -6.14 -5.32
N PRO A 218 -6.35 -7.46 -5.24
CA PRO A 218 -6.74 -8.04 -3.96
C PRO A 218 -5.61 -8.00 -2.93
N VAL A 219 -4.37 -8.16 -3.41
CA VAL A 219 -3.17 -8.08 -2.56
C VAL A 219 -2.95 -6.65 -2.09
N ALA A 220 -3.13 -5.65 -2.96
CA ALA A 220 -3.07 -4.25 -2.58
C ALA A 220 -4.15 -3.90 -1.55
N ALA A 221 -5.39 -4.35 -1.74
CA ALA A 221 -6.49 -4.13 -0.81
C ALA A 221 -6.20 -4.73 0.57
N ARG A 222 -5.72 -5.98 0.63
CA ARG A 222 -5.30 -6.61 1.89
C ARG A 222 -4.22 -5.80 2.59
N ARG A 223 -3.20 -5.36 1.85
CA ARG A 223 -2.10 -4.55 2.40
C ARG A 223 -2.53 -3.16 2.83
N THR A 224 -3.54 -2.59 2.19
CA THR A 224 -4.20 -1.38 2.66
C THR A 224 -4.86 -1.60 4.01
N ILE A 225 -5.60 -2.71 4.21
CA ILE A 225 -6.18 -3.02 5.53
C ILE A 225 -5.06 -3.19 6.59
N GLU A 226 -3.95 -3.84 6.23
CA GLU A 226 -2.78 -3.96 7.10
C GLU A 226 -2.19 -2.59 7.47
N GLU A 227 -2.09 -1.65 6.54
CA GLU A 227 -1.64 -0.28 6.81
C GLU A 227 -2.50 0.41 7.86
N PHE A 228 -3.84 0.36 7.71
CA PHE A 228 -4.75 0.96 8.69
C PHE A 228 -4.57 0.35 10.08
N VAL A 229 -4.42 -0.98 10.16
CA VAL A 229 -4.19 -1.66 11.43
C VAL A 229 -2.86 -1.27 12.07
N GLN A 230 -1.78 -1.17 11.27
CA GLN A 230 -0.45 -0.77 11.75
C GLN A 230 -0.44 0.68 12.22
N ALA A 231 -1.09 1.56 11.46
CA ALA A 231 -1.25 2.97 11.81
C ALA A 231 -2.27 3.23 12.93
N LYS A 232 -3.01 2.20 13.36
CA LYS A 232 -4.12 2.30 14.32
C LYS A 232 -5.16 3.36 13.90
N ASP A 233 -5.44 3.41 12.61
CA ASP A 233 -6.40 4.34 12.05
C ASP A 233 -7.78 3.70 11.94
N GLU A 234 -8.65 4.03 12.89
CA GLU A 234 -9.99 3.46 13.04
C GLU A 234 -10.96 3.87 11.93
N ARG A 235 -10.59 4.80 11.04
CA ARG A 235 -11.47 5.24 9.93
C ARG A 235 -11.86 4.10 8.98
N ILE A 236 -11.11 2.98 8.97
CA ILE A 236 -11.45 1.79 8.18
C ILE A 236 -12.54 0.93 8.80
N VAL A 237 -12.80 1.03 10.11
CA VAL A 237 -13.71 0.14 10.84
C VAL A 237 -15.09 0.10 10.20
N ASP A 238 -15.62 1.26 9.81
CA ASP A 238 -16.93 1.39 9.14
C ASP A 238 -16.99 0.69 7.77
N LEU A 239 -15.83 0.48 7.12
CA LEU A 239 -15.73 -0.16 5.81
C LEU A 239 -15.50 -1.68 5.90
N LEU A 240 -15.05 -2.19 7.06
CA LEU A 240 -14.76 -3.62 7.24
C LEU A 240 -15.96 -4.54 6.92
N PRO A 241 -17.22 -4.23 7.32
CA PRO A 241 -18.37 -5.07 6.97
C PRO A 241 -18.61 -5.13 5.45
N ASP A 242 -18.36 -4.04 4.74
CA ASP A 242 -18.51 -3.98 3.29
C ASP A 242 -17.43 -4.79 2.58
N LEU A 243 -16.20 -4.80 3.10
CA LEU A 243 -15.09 -5.59 2.55
C LEU A 243 -15.30 -7.10 2.68
N LEU A 244 -16.22 -7.58 3.53
CA LEU A 244 -16.63 -8.99 3.55
C LEU A 244 -17.35 -9.44 2.28
N LYS A 245 -17.84 -8.49 1.47
CA LYS A 245 -18.48 -8.75 0.17
C LYS A 245 -17.47 -8.87 -0.98
N HIS A 246 -16.20 -8.56 -0.73
CA HIS A 246 -15.14 -8.63 -1.72
C HIS A 246 -14.99 -10.06 -2.29
N PRO A 247 -14.73 -10.26 -3.58
CA PRO A 247 -14.66 -11.60 -4.19
C PRO A 247 -13.45 -12.40 -3.70
N ASP A 248 -12.35 -11.73 -3.36
CA ASP A 248 -11.15 -12.39 -2.86
C ASP A 248 -11.29 -12.78 -1.38
N VAL A 249 -11.11 -14.07 -1.09
CA VAL A 249 -11.23 -14.65 0.25
C VAL A 249 -10.22 -14.08 1.23
N TYR A 250 -9.02 -13.72 0.80
CA TYR A 250 -7.97 -13.21 1.68
C TYR A 250 -8.22 -11.76 2.08
N VAL A 251 -8.90 -10.98 1.25
CA VAL A 251 -9.42 -9.66 1.65
C VAL A 251 -10.48 -9.83 2.75
N LYS A 252 -11.44 -10.75 2.57
CA LYS A 252 -12.45 -11.04 3.60
C LYS A 252 -11.83 -11.48 4.92
N VAL A 253 -10.88 -12.43 4.87
CA VAL A 253 -10.15 -12.92 6.05
C VAL A 253 -9.47 -11.77 6.78
N ARG A 254 -8.74 -10.91 6.05
CA ARG A 254 -8.06 -9.79 6.66
C ARG A 254 -9.03 -8.77 7.27
N SER A 255 -10.19 -8.54 6.64
CA SER A 255 -11.25 -7.71 7.22
C SER A 255 -11.82 -8.29 8.51
N VAL A 256 -12.01 -9.62 8.57
CA VAL A 256 -12.41 -10.32 9.80
C VAL A 256 -11.39 -10.13 10.90
N GLU A 257 -10.12 -10.38 10.62
CA GLU A 257 -9.04 -10.21 11.59
C GLU A 257 -8.90 -8.76 12.07
N ALA A 258 -9.14 -7.79 11.17
CA ALA A 258 -9.06 -6.37 11.50
C ALA A 258 -10.09 -5.96 12.57
N PHE A 259 -11.28 -6.58 12.62
CA PHE A 259 -12.22 -6.33 13.73
C PHE A 259 -11.59 -6.62 15.09
N GLY A 260 -10.81 -7.70 15.20
CA GLY A 260 -10.07 -8.00 16.44
C GLY A 260 -8.86 -7.11 16.66
N ASP A 261 -8.17 -6.68 15.60
CA ASP A 261 -7.01 -5.79 15.72
C ASP A 261 -7.36 -4.37 16.22
N PHE A 262 -8.63 -3.98 16.01
CA PHE A 262 -9.26 -2.74 16.48
C PHE A 262 -10.19 -2.93 17.69
N ASP A 263 -10.30 -4.15 18.22
CA ASP A 263 -11.19 -4.50 19.36
C ASP A 263 -12.66 -4.06 19.17
N VAL A 264 -13.20 -4.26 17.96
CA VAL A 264 -14.57 -3.86 17.60
C VAL A 264 -15.57 -4.87 18.17
N THR A 265 -15.84 -4.78 19.48
CA THR A 265 -16.74 -5.71 20.19
C THR A 265 -18.16 -5.75 19.62
N ASP A 266 -18.65 -4.65 19.05
CA ASP A 266 -19.94 -4.59 18.36
C ASP A 266 -20.02 -5.51 17.13
N ALA A 267 -18.88 -5.95 16.58
CA ALA A 267 -18.81 -6.91 15.48
C ALA A 267 -19.03 -8.38 15.92
N LEU A 268 -19.08 -8.69 17.22
CA LEU A 268 -19.21 -10.07 17.71
C LEU A 268 -20.42 -10.84 17.13
N PRO A 269 -21.63 -10.26 17.01
CA PRO A 269 -22.75 -10.96 16.38
C PRO A 269 -22.46 -11.32 14.91
N LEU A 270 -21.84 -10.41 14.16
CA LEU A 270 -21.42 -10.65 12.78
C LEU A 270 -20.34 -11.73 12.69
N LEU A 271 -19.35 -11.70 13.58
CA LEU A 271 -18.28 -12.71 13.61
C LEU A 271 -18.82 -14.12 13.92
N ARG A 272 -19.79 -14.24 14.83
CA ARG A 272 -20.44 -15.54 15.13
C ARG A 272 -21.24 -16.07 13.94
N ASP A 273 -21.95 -15.19 13.25
CA ASP A 273 -22.64 -15.56 12.01
C ASP A 273 -21.64 -16.06 10.95
N LEU A 274 -20.50 -15.39 10.78
CA LEU A 274 -19.45 -15.84 9.86
C LEU A 274 -18.85 -17.19 10.26
N GLU A 275 -18.59 -17.42 11.56
CA GLU A 275 -18.07 -18.69 12.07
C GLU A 275 -19.00 -19.87 11.72
N GLU A 276 -20.32 -19.68 11.86
CA GLU A 276 -21.31 -20.73 11.61
C GLU A 276 -21.65 -20.85 10.11
N ASN A 277 -21.90 -19.73 9.44
CA ASN A 277 -22.62 -19.67 8.17
C ASN A 277 -21.78 -19.23 6.96
N ALA A 278 -20.54 -18.75 7.12
CA ALA A 278 -19.73 -18.32 5.97
C ALA A 278 -19.52 -19.47 4.97
N THR A 279 -19.45 -19.17 3.67
CA THR A 279 -19.19 -20.21 2.65
C THR A 279 -17.70 -20.58 2.60
N ASP A 280 -16.83 -19.59 2.77
CA ASP A 280 -15.38 -19.77 2.72
C ASP A 280 -14.84 -20.32 4.05
N VAL A 281 -14.11 -21.44 4.00
CA VAL A 281 -13.59 -22.13 5.19
C VAL A 281 -12.56 -21.26 5.92
N GLU A 282 -11.73 -20.53 5.17
CA GLU A 282 -10.74 -19.60 5.70
C GLU A 282 -11.40 -18.47 6.49
N VAL A 283 -12.56 -17.96 6.03
CA VAL A 283 -13.31 -16.91 6.72
C VAL A 283 -13.90 -17.44 8.03
N LYS A 284 -14.42 -18.69 8.06
CA LYS A 284 -14.88 -19.32 9.30
C LYS A 284 -13.77 -19.42 10.33
N HIS A 285 -12.60 -19.92 9.91
CA HIS A 285 -11.45 -20.05 10.80
C HIS A 285 -10.96 -18.70 11.31
N ALA A 286 -10.90 -17.69 10.45
CA ALA A 286 -10.53 -16.34 10.85
C ALA A 286 -11.51 -15.74 11.86
N ALA A 287 -12.82 -15.99 11.70
CA ALA A 287 -13.86 -15.53 12.61
C ALA A 287 -13.72 -16.19 13.99
N ALA A 288 -13.60 -17.52 14.04
CA ALA A 288 -13.39 -18.26 15.29
C ALA A 288 -12.13 -17.81 16.04
N ALA A 289 -11.02 -17.64 15.32
CA ALA A 289 -9.77 -17.16 15.89
C ALA A 289 -9.88 -15.72 16.42
N THR A 290 -10.57 -14.84 15.68
CA THR A 290 -10.80 -13.46 16.07
C THR A 290 -11.67 -13.35 17.32
N ILE A 291 -12.77 -14.13 17.39
CA ILE A 291 -13.63 -14.20 18.58
C ILE A 291 -12.83 -14.66 19.81
N SER A 292 -12.03 -15.72 19.65
CA SER A 292 -11.22 -16.27 20.74
C SER A 292 -10.22 -15.24 21.28
N ARG A 293 -9.53 -14.54 20.37
CA ARG A 293 -8.60 -13.46 20.69
C ARG A 293 -9.29 -12.29 21.42
N MET A 294 -10.45 -11.85 20.96
CA MET A 294 -11.22 -10.77 21.60
C MET A 294 -11.75 -11.18 22.98
N ALA A 295 -12.05 -12.46 23.19
CA ALA A 295 -12.47 -13.00 24.48
C ALA A 295 -11.32 -13.19 25.48
N GLY A 296 -10.07 -12.90 25.08
CA GLY A 296 -8.87 -13.18 25.90
C GLY A 296 -8.56 -14.66 26.04
N ILE A 297 -9.18 -15.51 25.22
CA ILE A 297 -8.95 -16.95 25.17
C ILE A 297 -7.85 -17.17 24.12
N SER A 298 -6.59 -17.13 24.56
CA SER A 298 -5.49 -17.54 23.69
C SER A 298 -5.57 -19.05 23.49
N PRO A 299 -5.48 -19.57 22.24
CA PRO A 299 -5.31 -20.99 21.99
C PRO A 299 -3.97 -21.52 22.53
#